data_AF-A0AAN9A575-F1
#
_entry.id   AF-A0AAN9A575-F1
#
_cell.length_a   1.000
_cell.length_b   1.000
_cell.length_c   1.000
_cell.angle_alpha   90.00
_cell.angle_beta   90.00
_cell.angle_gamma   90.00
#
_symmetry.space_group_name_H-M   'P 1'
#
loop_
_entity.id
_entity.type
_entity.pdbx_description
1 polymer ?
#
loop_
_entity_poly.entity_id
_entity_poly.type
_entity_poly.pdbx_seq_one_letter_code
_entity_poly.pdbx_strand_id
1 'polypeptide(L)'
;MEGDREAEARPDISLPVVEETNVQKDVEFVSIKNEPPTSNSPESKDQDEVDPVLLASLLDMGMGKYVAKKALISTKNKSIDAALAWIAELGAEEMEALCEFSDNESSSTDDLGDDDEEEDVYYKMVFVVNMELHMGVGKVAAQVGHAALGLYRLMMEDMEKYETSMEEWEEFGERKITLRAKNSQELIELQKKAEGLHLPTYLVQDAGLTQIPAGSTTILAIFGDEQAVNEVTGKLKLL
;
A
#
# COMPACT_ATOMS: atom_id res chain seq x y z
N MET A 1 56.89 -12.26 -44.58
CA MET A 1 56.61 -12.08 -43.14
C MET A 1 55.26 -11.40 -43.02
N GLU A 2 54.20 -12.00 -43.59
CA GLU A 2 53.50 -13.21 -43.12
C GLU A 2 52.89 -13.02 -41.73
N GLY A 3 51.57 -13.23 -41.67
CA GLY A 3 50.79 -13.18 -40.45
C GLY A 3 49.30 -13.18 -40.73
N ASP A 4 48.82 -14.19 -41.45
CA ASP A 4 47.41 -14.57 -41.59
C ASP A 4 46.72 -14.79 -40.24
N ARG A 5 45.39 -14.60 -40.22
CA ARG A 5 44.36 -15.42 -39.54
C ARG A 5 43.03 -14.66 -39.56
N GLU A 6 42.20 -14.93 -40.57
CA GLU A 6 41.15 -15.97 -40.58
C GLU A 6 39.91 -15.57 -39.78
N ALA A 7 38.87 -15.22 -40.54
CA ALA A 7 37.50 -15.05 -40.09
C ALA A 7 36.87 -16.44 -39.89
N GLU A 8 36.59 -16.81 -38.64
CA GLU A 8 35.82 -18.02 -38.35
C GLU A 8 34.32 -17.68 -38.31
N ALA A 9 33.62 -18.23 -39.30
CA ALA A 9 32.17 -18.30 -39.39
C ALA A 9 31.61 -19.17 -38.25
N ARG A 10 30.61 -18.65 -37.53
CA ARG A 10 29.84 -19.44 -36.56
C ARG A 10 28.90 -20.41 -37.28
N PRO A 11 28.84 -21.69 -36.87
CA PRO A 11 27.95 -22.66 -37.49
C PRO A 11 26.49 -22.44 -37.06
N ASP A 12 25.62 -22.53 -38.07
CA ASP A 12 24.16 -22.57 -37.99
C ASP A 12 23.71 -23.89 -37.31
N ILE A 13 23.12 -23.79 -36.12
CA ILE A 13 22.58 -24.93 -35.38
C ILE A 13 21.06 -24.93 -35.60
N SER A 14 20.63 -25.65 -36.63
CA SER A 14 19.23 -26.05 -36.80
C SER A 14 18.78 -26.88 -35.58
N LEU A 15 17.75 -26.39 -34.90
CA LEU A 15 17.01 -27.13 -33.88
C LEU A 15 16.13 -28.21 -34.54
N PRO A 16 16.06 -29.43 -34.00
CA PRO A 16 15.19 -30.47 -34.54
C PRO A 16 13.72 -30.19 -34.20
N VAL A 17 12.89 -30.28 -35.22
CA VAL A 17 11.43 -30.33 -35.16
C VAL A 17 11.01 -31.56 -34.34
N VAL A 18 10.22 -31.35 -33.29
CA VAL A 18 9.62 -32.45 -32.51
C VAL A 18 8.16 -32.59 -32.95
N GLU A 19 7.84 -33.76 -33.49
CA GLU A 19 6.53 -34.14 -34.00
C GLU A 19 5.48 -34.24 -32.88
N GLU A 20 4.29 -33.70 -33.17
CA GLU A 20 3.06 -33.93 -32.41
C GLU A 20 2.63 -35.41 -32.52
N THR A 21 2.42 -36.08 -31.38
CA THR A 21 1.65 -37.32 -31.34
C THR A 21 0.53 -37.25 -30.29
N ASN A 22 -0.65 -37.00 -30.84
CA ASN A 22 -2.00 -37.28 -30.40
C ASN A 22 -2.13 -38.54 -29.49
N VAL A 23 -2.64 -38.37 -28.27
CA VAL A 23 -3.14 -39.47 -27.45
C VAL A 23 -4.64 -39.30 -27.21
N GLN A 24 -5.34 -40.35 -27.59
CA GLN A 24 -6.77 -40.53 -27.73
C GLN A 24 -7.53 -40.43 -26.40
N LYS A 25 -8.74 -39.88 -26.49
CA LYS A 25 -9.79 -39.88 -25.46
C LYS A 25 -10.33 -41.29 -25.22
N ASP A 26 -10.43 -41.69 -23.96
CA ASP A 26 -11.36 -42.73 -23.51
C ASP A 26 -12.52 -42.07 -22.77
N VAL A 27 -13.72 -42.32 -23.28
CA VAL A 27 -15.01 -41.85 -22.78
C VAL A 27 -15.70 -43.03 -22.11
N GLU A 28 -15.84 -43.03 -20.79
CA GLU A 28 -16.79 -43.91 -20.10
C GLU A 28 -18.05 -43.14 -19.73
N PHE A 29 -19.14 -43.55 -20.36
CA PHE A 29 -20.52 -43.19 -20.04
C PHE A 29 -21.02 -44.04 -18.86
N VAL A 30 -21.47 -43.40 -17.78
CA VAL A 30 -22.41 -44.03 -16.84
C VAL A 30 -23.60 -43.09 -16.60
N SER A 31 -24.76 -43.52 -17.11
CA SER A 31 -26.07 -42.91 -16.87
C SER A 31 -26.64 -43.33 -15.52
N ILE A 32 -26.98 -42.38 -14.64
CA ILE A 32 -27.96 -42.59 -13.57
C ILE A 32 -28.92 -41.38 -13.44
N LYS A 33 -30.13 -41.62 -13.96
CA LYS A 33 -31.49 -41.13 -13.68
C LYS A 33 -31.74 -39.89 -12.79
N ASN A 34 -32.55 -38.97 -13.34
CA ASN A 34 -33.23 -37.82 -12.72
C ASN A 34 -34.37 -38.20 -11.74
N GLU A 35 -34.55 -37.39 -10.69
CA GLU A 35 -35.85 -36.80 -10.25
C GLU A 35 -35.61 -35.55 -9.34
N PRO A 36 -36.42 -34.46 -9.43
CA PRO A 36 -36.28 -33.21 -8.64
C PRO A 36 -37.40 -33.07 -7.57
N PRO A 37 -37.61 -31.91 -6.90
CA PRO A 37 -36.69 -30.96 -6.24
C PRO A 37 -37.04 -30.79 -4.73
N THR A 38 -36.08 -30.38 -3.89
CA THR A 38 -36.42 -29.72 -2.61
C THR A 38 -35.55 -28.50 -2.40
N SER A 39 -36.23 -27.37 -2.27
CA SER A 39 -35.76 -26.05 -1.89
C SER A 39 -34.79 -26.07 -0.71
N ASN A 40 -33.64 -25.41 -0.87
CA ASN A 40 -33.15 -24.41 0.07
C ASN A 40 -32.05 -23.59 -0.60
N SER A 41 -32.26 -22.27 -0.67
CA SER A 41 -31.20 -21.30 -0.96
C SER A 41 -30.05 -21.44 0.03
N PRO A 42 -28.86 -20.99 -0.37
CA PRO A 42 -28.27 -19.88 0.36
C PRO A 42 -27.94 -18.72 -0.59
N GLU A 43 -28.23 -17.53 -0.10
CA GLU A 43 -27.91 -16.24 -0.69
C GLU A 43 -26.40 -16.19 -1.04
N SER A 44 -26.10 -15.80 -2.27
CA SER A 44 -24.74 -15.80 -2.83
C SER A 44 -23.86 -14.71 -2.21
N LYS A 45 -22.66 -15.12 -1.81
CA LYS A 45 -21.57 -14.29 -1.29
C LYS A 45 -20.74 -13.70 -2.44
N ASP A 46 -21.32 -12.80 -3.23
CA ASP A 46 -20.62 -12.07 -4.30
C ASP A 46 -20.74 -10.55 -4.04
N GLN A 47 -20.08 -10.00 -3.02
CA GLN A 47 -20.24 -8.57 -2.66
C GLN A 47 -19.01 -7.67 -2.85
N ASP A 48 -17.82 -8.21 -3.13
CA ASP A 48 -16.59 -7.41 -3.13
C ASP A 48 -15.78 -7.42 -4.44
N GLU A 49 -16.29 -8.05 -5.51
CA GLU A 49 -15.61 -8.05 -6.82
C GLU A 49 -15.83 -6.73 -7.58
N VAL A 50 -14.76 -6.05 -7.98
CA VAL A 50 -14.80 -4.79 -8.75
C VAL A 50 -14.66 -5.05 -10.24
N ASP A 51 -15.52 -4.45 -11.05
CA ASP A 51 -15.41 -4.54 -12.51
C ASP A 51 -14.16 -3.78 -12.99
N PRO A 52 -13.17 -4.46 -13.60
CA PRO A 52 -11.89 -3.85 -13.99
C PRO A 52 -12.04 -2.81 -15.10
N VAL A 53 -13.07 -2.92 -15.95
CA VAL A 53 -13.32 -1.95 -17.03
C VAL A 53 -13.87 -0.65 -16.47
N LEU A 54 -14.79 -0.75 -15.49
CA LEU A 54 -15.32 0.43 -14.80
C LEU A 54 -14.24 1.08 -13.94
N LEU A 55 -13.40 0.28 -13.27
CA LEU A 55 -12.29 0.78 -12.47
C LEU A 55 -11.28 1.55 -13.33
N ALA A 56 -10.82 0.96 -14.44
CA ALA A 56 -9.91 1.61 -15.37
C ALA A 56 -10.51 2.92 -15.91
N SER A 57 -11.80 2.93 -16.22
CA SER A 57 -12.48 4.14 -16.71
C SER A 57 -12.53 5.26 -15.66
N LEU A 58 -12.75 4.92 -14.38
CA LEU A 58 -12.72 5.92 -13.29
C LEU A 58 -11.30 6.44 -13.04
N LEU A 59 -10.29 5.58 -13.13
CA LEU A 59 -8.88 5.97 -13.04
C LEU A 59 -8.49 6.91 -14.19
N ASP A 60 -8.90 6.63 -15.42
CA ASP A 60 -8.70 7.50 -16.60
C ASP A 60 -9.37 8.88 -16.43
N MET A 61 -10.45 8.95 -15.65
CA MET A 61 -11.12 10.20 -15.29
C MET A 61 -10.41 10.96 -14.16
N GLY A 62 -9.32 10.43 -13.62
CA GLY A 62 -8.52 11.04 -12.55
C GLY A 62 -9.02 10.73 -11.14
N MET A 63 -9.89 9.73 -10.97
CA MET A 63 -10.30 9.28 -9.63
C MET A 63 -9.21 8.39 -9.03
N GLY A 64 -8.86 8.59 -7.77
CA GLY A 64 -7.94 7.70 -7.06
C GLY A 64 -8.48 6.27 -6.99
N LYS A 65 -7.60 5.27 -7.15
CA LYS A 65 -7.95 3.84 -7.19
C LYS A 65 -8.81 3.41 -6.01
N TYR A 66 -8.53 3.91 -4.82
CA TYR A 66 -9.31 3.61 -3.63
C TYR A 66 -10.76 4.11 -3.73
N VAL A 67 -10.94 5.41 -4.03
CA VAL A 67 -12.26 6.03 -4.15
C VAL A 67 -13.04 5.38 -5.29
N ALA A 68 -12.37 5.05 -6.41
CA ALA A 68 -12.95 4.35 -7.53
C ALA A 68 -13.41 2.92 -7.16
N LYS A 69 -12.54 2.10 -6.55
CA LYS A 69 -12.89 0.75 -6.05
C LYS A 69 -14.08 0.82 -5.10
N LYS A 70 -14.03 1.71 -4.09
CA LYS A 70 -15.07 1.83 -3.06
C LYS A 70 -16.41 2.27 -3.63
N ALA A 71 -16.41 3.18 -4.59
CA ALA A 71 -17.61 3.60 -5.30
C ALA A 71 -18.21 2.49 -6.15
N LEU A 72 -17.38 1.69 -6.81
CA LEU A 72 -17.83 0.55 -7.61
C LEU A 72 -18.44 -0.55 -6.75
N ILE A 73 -17.81 -0.89 -5.62
CA ILE A 73 -18.37 -1.84 -4.65
C ILE A 73 -19.71 -1.30 -4.11
N SER A 74 -19.74 -0.04 -3.67
CA SER A 74 -20.94 0.58 -3.09
C SER A 74 -22.10 0.68 -4.08
N THR A 75 -21.79 0.87 -5.36
CA THR A 75 -22.80 0.91 -6.43
C THR A 75 -23.04 -0.45 -7.07
N LYS A 76 -22.35 -1.51 -6.65
CA LYS A 76 -22.40 -2.86 -7.20
C LYS A 76 -22.11 -2.90 -8.70
N ASN A 77 -21.06 -2.20 -9.12
CA ASN A 77 -20.59 -2.13 -10.52
C ASN A 77 -21.69 -1.72 -11.52
N LYS A 78 -22.67 -0.91 -11.10
CA LYS A 78 -23.83 -0.55 -11.96
C LYS A 78 -23.45 0.24 -13.20
N SER A 79 -22.67 1.30 -13.03
CA SER A 79 -22.17 2.15 -14.11
C SER A 79 -21.17 3.16 -13.55
N ILE A 80 -20.39 3.77 -14.45
CA ILE A 80 -19.51 4.91 -14.13
C ILE A 80 -20.34 6.05 -13.53
N ASP A 81 -21.47 6.41 -14.15
CA ASP A 81 -22.33 7.50 -13.66
C ASP A 81 -22.85 7.26 -12.24
N ALA A 82 -23.19 6.00 -11.91
CA ALA A 82 -23.62 5.65 -10.56
C ALA A 82 -22.47 5.82 -9.55
N ALA A 83 -21.27 5.35 -9.90
CA ALA A 83 -20.09 5.52 -9.07
C ALA A 83 -19.75 7.00 -8.88
N LEU A 84 -19.78 7.81 -9.94
CA LEU A 84 -19.56 9.26 -9.86
C LEU A 84 -20.63 9.98 -9.03
N ALA A 85 -21.90 9.60 -9.18
CA ALA A 85 -22.97 10.15 -8.37
C ALA A 85 -22.78 9.81 -6.89
N TRP A 86 -22.41 8.57 -6.57
CA TRP A 86 -22.07 8.16 -5.22
C TRP A 86 -20.90 8.97 -4.66
N ILE A 87 -19.83 9.14 -5.44
CA ILE A 87 -18.66 9.95 -5.03
C ILE A 87 -19.03 11.43 -4.84
N ALA A 88 -19.91 11.98 -5.68
CA ALA A 88 -20.35 13.36 -5.58
C ALA A 88 -21.34 13.60 -4.42
N GLU A 89 -22.07 12.57 -4.01
CA GLU A 89 -22.95 12.59 -2.84
C GLU A 89 -22.19 12.38 -1.52
N LEU A 90 -20.97 11.84 -1.56
CA LEU A 90 -20.10 11.77 -0.39
C LEU A 90 -19.77 13.18 0.11
N GLY A 91 -20.12 13.47 1.36
CA GLY A 91 -19.64 14.67 2.04
C GLY A 91 -18.13 14.64 2.24
N ALA A 92 -17.49 15.81 2.39
CA ALA A 92 -16.07 15.89 2.73
C ALA A 92 -15.72 15.11 4.02
N GLU A 93 -16.64 15.11 5.00
CA GLU A 93 -16.51 14.36 6.25
C GLU A 93 -16.63 12.84 6.02
N GLU A 94 -17.43 12.38 5.05
CA GLU A 94 -17.52 10.96 4.71
C GLU A 94 -16.31 10.51 3.89
N MET A 95 -15.76 11.35 3.02
CA MET A 95 -14.50 11.05 2.33
C MET A 95 -13.34 10.87 3.33
N GLU A 96 -13.28 11.72 4.35
CA GLU A 96 -12.32 11.64 5.45
C GLU A 96 -12.57 10.37 6.30
N ALA A 97 -13.83 10.08 6.63
CA ALA A 97 -14.21 8.85 7.34
C ALA A 97 -13.92 7.57 6.53
N LEU A 98 -14.09 7.57 5.21
CA LEU A 98 -13.75 6.41 4.37
C LEU A 98 -12.24 6.13 4.40
N CYS A 99 -11.40 7.14 4.63
CA CYS A 99 -9.97 7.00 4.87
C CYS A 99 -9.63 6.61 6.33
N GLU A 100 -10.52 6.85 7.31
CA GLU A 100 -10.30 6.53 8.74
C GLU A 100 -10.95 5.21 9.21
N PHE A 101 -12.05 4.74 8.60
CA PHE A 101 -12.81 3.58 9.09
C PHE A 101 -12.12 2.22 8.91
N SER A 102 -10.96 2.17 8.24
CA SER A 102 -10.12 0.97 8.20
C SER A 102 -9.37 0.70 9.52
N ASP A 103 -9.37 1.65 10.46
CA ASP A 103 -8.57 1.57 11.70
C ASP A 103 -9.17 0.67 12.81
N ASN A 104 -10.34 0.04 12.63
CA ASN A 104 -11.06 -0.58 13.76
C ASN A 104 -11.65 -1.99 13.55
N GLU A 105 -11.14 -2.80 12.62
CA GLU A 105 -11.37 -4.25 12.69
C GLU A 105 -10.05 -5.03 12.83
N SER A 106 -9.56 -5.11 14.05
CA SER A 106 -8.66 -6.18 14.47
C SER A 106 -9.36 -6.94 15.59
N SER A 107 -10.06 -8.02 15.24
CA SER A 107 -10.50 -9.01 16.22
C SER A 107 -10.73 -10.38 15.57
N SER A 108 -9.62 -11.05 15.29
CA SER A 108 -9.43 -12.52 15.36
C SER A 108 -10.59 -13.41 14.89
N THR A 109 -10.43 -14.03 13.73
CA THR A 109 -10.91 -15.40 13.49
C THR A 109 -9.83 -16.18 12.75
N ASP A 110 -9.19 -17.11 13.46
CA ASP A 110 -8.52 -18.25 12.86
C ASP A 110 -9.59 -19.10 12.13
N ASP A 111 -9.58 -19.20 10.80
CA ASP A 111 -10.11 -20.38 10.08
C ASP A 111 -9.55 -20.49 8.66
N LEU A 112 -9.36 -21.72 8.22
CA LEU A 112 -8.54 -22.13 7.07
C LEU A 112 -9.28 -21.96 5.73
N GLY A 113 -8.69 -21.22 4.80
CA GLY A 113 -9.06 -21.19 3.38
C GLY A 113 -7.90 -20.68 2.54
N ASP A 114 -7.38 -21.53 1.65
CA ASP A 114 -6.39 -21.20 0.62
C ASP A 114 -7.13 -20.52 -0.53
N ASP A 115 -7.50 -19.26 -0.32
CA ASP A 115 -7.90 -18.32 -1.36
C ASP A 115 -6.93 -17.13 -1.19
N ASP A 116 -6.14 -16.83 -2.23
CA ASP A 116 -5.26 -15.65 -2.29
C ASP A 116 -6.14 -14.38 -2.31
N GLU A 117 -6.74 -14.03 -1.18
CA GLU A 117 -7.30 -12.71 -0.93
C GLU A 117 -6.10 -11.75 -0.80
N GLU A 118 -5.86 -10.93 -1.83
CA GLU A 118 -4.91 -9.82 -1.70
C GLU A 118 -5.43 -8.87 -0.62
N GLU A 119 -4.94 -9.01 0.62
CA GLU A 119 -5.14 -8.01 1.67
C GLU A 119 -4.66 -6.66 1.15
N ASP A 120 -5.55 -5.67 1.09
CA ASP A 120 -5.16 -4.31 0.69
C ASP A 120 -4.11 -3.79 1.69
N VAL A 121 -2.85 -3.67 1.24
CA VAL A 121 -1.75 -3.17 2.07
C VAL A 121 -1.84 -1.64 2.15
N TYR A 122 -2.17 -1.13 3.33
CA TYR A 122 -2.24 0.31 3.57
C TYR A 122 -0.88 0.87 4.00
N TYR A 123 -0.44 1.94 3.35
CA TYR A 123 0.79 2.66 3.70
C TYR A 123 0.50 3.94 4.47
N LYS A 124 1.41 4.33 5.36
CA LYS A 124 1.30 5.60 6.10
C LYS A 124 2.65 6.20 6.44
N MET A 125 2.65 7.52 6.60
CA MET A 125 3.79 8.27 7.13
C MET A 125 3.47 8.77 8.54
N VAL A 126 4.33 8.43 9.51
CA VAL A 126 4.18 8.81 10.91
C VAL A 126 5.28 9.78 11.31
N PHE A 127 4.90 10.85 12.00
CA PHE A 127 5.80 11.85 12.56
C PHE A 127 5.74 11.83 14.08
N VAL A 128 6.83 11.49 14.73
CA VAL A 128 6.93 11.46 16.19
C VAL A 128 7.65 12.72 16.67
N VAL A 129 6.93 13.55 17.42
CA VAL A 129 7.40 14.87 17.88
C VAL A 129 7.97 14.79 19.30
N ASN A 130 9.14 15.38 19.51
CA ASN A 130 9.76 15.51 20.82
C ASN A 130 9.07 16.59 21.67
N MET A 131 8.36 16.16 22.72
CA MET A 131 7.61 17.06 23.61
C MET A 131 8.48 17.77 24.65
N GLU A 132 9.69 17.31 24.95
CA GLU A 132 10.64 17.96 25.87
C GLU A 132 11.05 19.36 25.38
N LEU A 133 11.00 19.57 24.07
CA LEU A 133 11.41 20.83 23.44
C LEU A 133 10.34 21.93 23.54
N HIS A 134 9.14 21.61 24.04
CA HIS A 134 8.02 22.54 24.24
C HIS A 134 7.78 23.46 23.03
N MET A 135 7.85 22.89 21.83
CA MET A 135 7.70 23.65 20.58
C MET A 135 6.28 24.21 20.44
N GLY A 136 6.17 25.47 20.02
CA GLY A 136 4.87 26.05 19.63
C GLY A 136 4.33 25.42 18.34
N VAL A 137 3.01 25.44 18.17
CA VAL A 137 2.29 24.77 17.05
C VAL A 137 2.88 25.09 15.68
N GLY A 138 3.15 26.36 15.39
CA GLY A 138 3.72 26.76 14.09
C GLY A 138 5.13 26.19 13.83
N LYS A 139 5.93 26.01 14.88
CA LYS A 139 7.25 25.39 14.78
C LYS A 139 7.13 23.88 14.56
N VAL A 140 6.21 23.22 15.26
CA VAL A 140 5.94 21.80 15.04
C VAL A 140 5.50 21.56 13.60
N ALA A 141 4.54 22.34 13.09
CA ALA A 141 4.07 22.22 11.71
C ALA A 141 5.21 22.38 10.68
N ALA A 142 6.08 23.37 10.86
CA ALA A 142 7.23 23.58 9.99
C ALA A 142 8.22 22.40 10.04
N GLN A 143 8.48 21.86 11.22
CA GLN A 143 9.38 20.71 11.40
C GLN A 143 8.77 19.42 10.84
N VAL A 144 7.46 19.21 10.97
CA VAL A 144 6.76 18.06 10.37
C VAL A 144 6.87 18.14 8.84
N GLY A 145 6.62 19.31 8.25
CA GLY A 145 6.81 19.51 6.81
C GLY A 145 8.24 19.26 6.35
N HIS A 146 9.24 19.67 7.16
CA HIS A 146 10.65 19.37 6.88
C HIS A 146 10.95 17.87 6.97
N ALA A 147 10.43 17.18 7.98
CA ALA A 147 10.59 15.75 8.16
C ALA A 147 9.97 14.95 7.00
N ALA A 148 8.76 15.34 6.57
CA ALA A 148 8.03 14.71 5.47
C ALA A 148 8.83 14.80 4.17
N LEU A 149 9.29 16.01 3.83
CA LEU A 149 10.06 16.23 2.61
C LEU A 149 11.44 15.55 2.67
N GLY A 150 12.06 15.50 3.85
CA GLY A 150 13.33 14.79 4.05
C GLY A 150 13.19 13.29 3.82
N LEU A 151 12.15 12.67 4.39
CA LEU A 151 11.85 11.25 4.19
C LEU A 151 11.47 10.94 2.75
N TYR A 152 10.60 11.74 2.15
CA TYR A 152 10.19 11.57 0.75
C TYR A 152 11.38 11.60 -0.20
N ARG A 153 12.28 12.58 -0.05
CA ARG A 153 13.51 12.65 -0.86
C ARG A 153 14.42 11.45 -0.67
N LEU A 154 14.57 10.97 0.56
CA LEU A 154 15.36 9.77 0.84
C LEU A 154 14.79 8.54 0.14
N MET A 155 13.47 8.41 0.10
CA MET A 155 12.82 7.31 -0.62
C MET A 155 12.95 7.46 -2.14
N MET A 156 12.86 8.69 -2.67
CA MET A 156 13.11 8.96 -4.09
C MET A 156 14.54 8.65 -4.54
N GLU A 157 15.52 8.64 -3.63
CA GLU A 157 16.89 8.23 -3.97
C GLU A 157 17.01 6.73 -4.23
N ASP A 158 16.04 5.94 -3.76
CA ASP A 158 15.98 4.47 -3.86
C ASP A 158 14.61 4.04 -4.42
N MET A 159 14.24 4.59 -5.58
CA MET A 159 12.94 4.34 -6.23
C MET A 159 12.69 2.85 -6.47
N GLU A 160 13.71 2.08 -6.85
CA GLU A 160 13.58 0.63 -7.08
C GLU A 160 13.01 -0.11 -5.86
N LYS A 161 13.25 0.41 -4.65
CA LYS A 161 12.76 -0.17 -3.40
C LYS A 161 11.38 0.33 -2.98
N TYR A 162 11.06 1.60 -3.25
CA TYR A 162 9.89 2.26 -2.65
C TYR A 162 8.79 2.69 -3.63
N GLU A 163 9.00 2.59 -4.95
CA GLU A 163 8.07 3.06 -5.99
C GLU A 163 6.64 2.58 -5.74
N THR A 164 6.41 1.27 -5.66
CA THR A 164 5.07 0.70 -5.43
C THR A 164 4.43 1.21 -4.14
N SER A 165 5.18 1.19 -3.03
CA SER A 165 4.65 1.66 -1.74
C SER A 165 4.31 3.15 -1.74
N MET A 166 5.06 3.97 -2.47
CA MET A 166 4.82 5.41 -2.60
C MET A 166 3.62 5.69 -3.50
N GLU A 167 3.51 5.00 -4.64
CA GLU A 167 2.35 5.11 -5.53
C GLU A 167 1.06 4.73 -4.81
N GLU A 168 1.06 3.61 -4.09
CA GLU A 168 -0.11 3.20 -3.30
C GLU A 168 -0.42 4.24 -2.22
N TRP A 169 0.58 4.67 -1.44
CA TRP A 169 0.36 5.72 -0.45
C TRP A 169 -0.23 7.00 -1.04
N GLU A 170 0.23 7.44 -2.21
CA GLU A 170 -0.31 8.60 -2.93
C GLU A 170 -1.75 8.36 -3.40
N GLU A 171 -2.07 7.16 -3.91
CA GLU A 171 -3.42 6.75 -4.30
C GLU A 171 -4.40 6.70 -3.11
N PHE A 172 -3.90 6.37 -1.91
CA PHE A 172 -4.66 6.33 -0.66
C PHE A 172 -4.64 7.67 0.12
N GLY A 173 -4.40 8.78 -0.57
CA GLY A 173 -4.54 10.13 -0.01
C GLY A 173 -3.37 10.58 0.87
N GLU A 174 -2.23 9.90 0.74
CA GLU A 174 -0.97 10.21 1.41
C GLU A 174 -1.14 10.34 2.94
N ARG A 175 -1.67 9.29 3.59
CA ARG A 175 -1.97 9.30 5.04
C ARG A 175 -0.76 9.72 5.89
N LYS A 176 -0.96 10.75 6.72
CA LYS A 176 0.06 11.37 7.59
C LYS A 176 -0.45 11.45 9.02
N ILE A 177 0.28 10.88 9.99
CA ILE A 177 -0.13 10.84 11.40
C ILE A 177 0.94 11.51 12.27
N THR A 178 0.54 12.37 13.21
CA THR A 178 1.45 13.01 14.16
C THR A 178 1.27 12.43 15.57
N LEU A 179 2.36 11.96 16.15
CA LEU A 179 2.44 11.31 17.45
C LEU A 179 3.41 12.04 18.38
N ARG A 180 3.34 11.76 19.67
CA ARG A 180 4.21 12.36 20.68
C ARG A 180 5.20 11.38 21.30
N ALA A 181 6.46 11.79 21.35
CA ALA A 181 7.52 11.20 22.18
C ALA A 181 7.89 12.14 23.33
N LYS A 182 8.37 11.57 24.42
CA LYS A 182 8.75 12.26 25.65
C LYS A 182 10.03 13.08 25.48
N ASN A 183 11.02 12.55 24.78
CA ASN A 183 12.37 13.12 24.67
C ASN A 183 13.12 12.59 23.44
N SER A 184 14.33 13.12 23.22
CA SER A 184 15.21 12.71 22.10
C SER A 184 15.62 11.24 22.16
N GLN A 185 15.76 10.67 23.37
CA GLN A 185 16.19 9.28 23.55
C GLN A 185 15.12 8.31 23.03
N GLU A 186 13.84 8.58 23.31
CA GLU A 186 12.71 7.79 22.78
C GLU A 186 12.66 7.86 21.24
N LEU A 187 12.95 9.02 20.63
CA LEU A 187 13.06 9.12 19.17
C LEU A 187 14.16 8.23 18.60
N ILE A 188 15.34 8.20 19.22
CA ILE A 188 16.46 7.36 18.78
C ILE A 188 16.13 5.86 18.94
N GLU A 189 15.42 5.48 20.00
CA GLU A 189 14.98 4.10 20.21
C GLU A 189 13.95 3.66 19.17
N LEU A 190 12.98 4.52 18.85
CA LEU A 190 12.00 4.27 17.80
C LEU A 190 12.66 4.16 16.43
N GLN A 191 13.62 5.05 16.13
CA GLN A 191 14.38 4.99 14.87
C GLN A 191 15.09 3.64 14.72
N LYS A 192 15.84 3.21 15.74
CA LYS A 192 16.55 1.92 15.71
C LYS A 192 15.60 0.75 15.53
N LYS A 193 14.41 0.81 16.14
CA LYS A 193 13.39 -0.21 15.98
C LYS A 193 12.87 -0.26 14.54
N ALA A 194 12.58 0.90 13.95
CA ALA A 194 12.15 1.01 12.56
C ALA A 194 13.23 0.54 11.56
N GLU A 195 14.49 0.93 11.78
CA GLU A 195 15.63 0.47 10.98
C GLU A 195 15.80 -1.05 11.07
N GLY A 196 15.55 -1.64 12.23
CA GLY A 196 15.55 -3.10 12.42
C GLY A 196 14.44 -3.84 11.66
N LEU A 197 13.37 -3.12 11.28
CA LEU A 197 12.29 -3.61 10.42
C LEU A 197 12.46 -3.15 8.95
N HIS A 198 13.61 -2.57 8.60
CA HIS A 198 13.91 -2.03 7.27
C HIS A 198 12.98 -0.91 6.79
N LEU A 199 12.31 -0.23 7.72
CA LEU A 199 11.46 0.92 7.42
C LEU A 199 12.31 2.17 7.15
N PRO A 200 12.02 2.93 6.08
CA PRO A 200 12.68 4.22 5.85
C PRO A 200 12.34 5.21 6.96
N THR A 201 13.38 5.88 7.47
CA THR A 201 13.23 6.88 8.53
C THR A 201 14.00 8.16 8.20
N TYR A 202 13.53 9.28 8.76
CA TYR A 202 14.23 10.55 8.67
C TYR A 202 14.19 11.28 10.01
N LEU A 203 15.37 11.58 10.55
CA LEU A 203 15.52 12.23 11.84
C LEU A 203 15.88 13.70 11.68
N VAL A 204 15.00 14.59 12.13
CA VAL A 204 15.23 16.03 12.06
C VAL A 204 16.02 16.52 13.26
N GLN A 205 17.16 17.14 12.99
CA GLN A 205 17.98 17.81 13.98
C GLN A 205 17.92 19.33 13.78
N ASP A 206 17.72 20.09 14.85
CA ASP A 206 17.74 21.54 14.74
C ASP A 206 19.18 22.03 14.48
N ALA A 207 19.33 22.82 13.42
CA ALA A 207 20.59 23.43 13.01
C ALA A 207 21.07 24.56 13.96
N GLY A 208 20.35 24.80 15.07
CA GLY A 208 20.71 25.81 16.07
C GLY A 208 20.35 27.24 15.67
N LEU A 209 19.48 27.41 14.67
CA LEU A 209 18.95 28.72 14.24
C LEU A 209 17.69 29.12 15.03
N THR A 210 17.29 28.32 16.01
CA THR A 210 16.09 28.54 16.82
C THR A 210 16.39 28.48 18.32
N GLN A 211 15.39 28.72 19.16
CA GLN A 211 15.47 28.67 20.63
C GLN A 211 15.70 27.26 21.21
N ILE A 212 15.91 26.24 20.38
CA ILE A 212 16.20 24.86 20.81
C ILE A 212 17.72 24.68 20.88
N PRO A 213 18.25 23.92 21.86
CA PRO A 213 19.69 23.63 21.91
C PRO A 213 20.18 23.00 20.60
N ALA A 214 21.29 23.50 20.04
CA ALA A 214 21.84 23.01 18.78
C ALA A 214 22.10 21.49 18.84
N GLY A 215 21.72 20.77 17.78
CA GLY A 215 21.83 19.30 17.72
C GLY A 215 20.71 18.54 18.43
N SER A 216 19.68 19.23 18.93
CA SER A 216 18.50 18.55 19.49
C SER A 216 17.70 17.87 18.38
N THR A 217 17.34 16.62 18.61
CA THR A 217 16.43 15.84 17.79
C THR A 217 14.99 16.31 18.02
N THR A 218 14.34 16.80 16.97
CA THR A 218 13.01 17.40 17.06
C THR A 218 11.90 16.44 16.65
N ILE A 219 12.03 15.81 15.48
CA ILE A 219 11.00 14.93 14.89
C ILE A 219 11.66 13.72 14.23
N LEU A 220 11.05 12.56 14.40
CA LEU A 220 11.33 11.35 13.62
C LEU A 220 10.18 11.13 12.63
N ALA A 221 10.47 11.01 11.34
CA ALA A 221 9.52 10.51 10.35
C ALA A 221 9.81 9.04 10.05
N ILE A 222 8.75 8.25 9.88
CA ILE A 222 8.78 6.82 9.52
C ILE A 222 7.74 6.59 8.43
N PHE A 223 8.07 5.81 7.41
CA PHE A 223 7.13 5.40 6.38
C PHE A 223 7.13 3.87 6.25
N GLY A 224 5.98 3.29 5.92
CA GLY A 224 5.84 1.87 5.63
C GLY A 224 4.39 1.43 5.66
N ASP A 225 4.20 0.13 5.58
CA ASP A 225 2.89 -0.46 5.77
C ASP A 225 2.34 -0.19 7.18
N GLU A 226 1.02 -0.17 7.29
CA GLU A 226 0.24 0.08 8.49
C GLU A 226 0.72 -0.76 9.67
N GLN A 227 0.91 -2.07 9.45
CA GLN A 227 1.20 -3.05 10.49
C GLN A 227 2.63 -2.87 11.04
N ALA A 228 3.63 -2.83 10.18
CA ALA A 228 5.04 -2.64 10.52
C ALA A 228 5.27 -1.27 11.18
N VAL A 229 4.63 -0.20 10.68
CA VAL A 229 4.71 1.11 11.34
C VAL A 229 4.04 1.07 12.73
N ASN A 230 2.93 0.35 12.88
CA ASN A 230 2.26 0.16 14.17
C ASN A 230 3.08 -0.68 15.15
N GLU A 231 3.89 -1.64 14.68
CA GLU A 231 4.83 -2.34 15.55
C GLU A 231 5.77 -1.34 16.25
N VAL A 232 6.24 -0.32 15.54
CA VAL A 232 7.12 0.71 16.09
C VAL A 232 6.36 1.71 16.95
N THR A 233 5.23 2.22 16.45
CA THR A 233 4.61 3.45 16.97
C THR A 233 3.25 3.27 17.62
N GLY A 234 2.63 2.09 17.58
CA GLY A 234 1.23 1.86 17.99
C GLY A 234 0.93 2.08 19.47
N LYS A 235 1.95 2.24 20.33
CA LYS A 235 1.79 2.57 21.75
C LYS A 235 1.89 4.07 22.04
N LEU A 236 2.32 4.86 21.05
CA LEU A 236 2.42 6.31 21.18
C LEU A 236 1.03 6.92 21.08
N LYS A 237 0.91 8.14 21.59
CA LYS A 237 -0.35 8.88 21.57
C LYS A 237 -0.29 9.95 20.49
N LEU A 238 -1.45 10.32 19.95
CA LEU A 238 -1.59 11.47 19.05
C LEU A 238 -1.04 12.75 19.70
N LEU A 239 -0.48 13.64 18.88
CA LEU A 239 0.16 14.88 19.32
C LEU A 239 -0.80 15.81 20.09
#